data_AF-A0A9P5QDQ5-F1
#
_entry.id   AF-A0A9P5QDQ5-F1
#
_cell.length_a   1.000
_cell.length_b   1.000
_cell.length_c   1.000
_cell.angle_alpha   90.00
_cell.angle_beta   90.00
_cell.angle_gamma   90.00
#
_symmetry.space_group_name_H-M   'P 1'
#
loop_
_entity.id
_entity.type
_entity.pdbx_description
1 polymer ?
#
loop_
_entity_poly.entity_id
_entity_poly.type
_entity_poly.pdbx_seq_one_letter_code
_entity_poly.pdbx_strand_id
1 'polypeptide(L)'
;VLIAKIIMKAAVEHFTPVILELGSKSPVYIDEDANMDVVARCITFGKIINAGQTCVAPGYVLLTAKGEGKFHPCNEKSDRQFERLSKLLHERESGEIAMGGESDERDLYMAPTILTNVGRDDKIMEDETFGPILPVIRVSGVDDATEYINSKNDPLVLYIFSDKKVTQKIMDSISSGEILVNDILMHAAKGAMPFGGVGAS
;
A
#
# COMPACT_ATOMS: atom_id res chain seq x y z
N VAL A 1 -14.23 3.06 -2.33
CA VAL A 1 -15.29 3.81 -1.61
C VAL A 1 -16.52 4.19 -2.46
N LEU A 2 -16.38 4.76 -3.67
CA LEU A 2 -17.53 5.30 -4.43
C LEU A 2 -18.65 4.27 -4.69
N ILE A 3 -18.30 3.10 -5.24
CA ILE A 3 -19.28 2.04 -5.54
C ILE A 3 -19.94 1.51 -4.26
N ALA A 4 -19.17 1.39 -3.18
CA ALA A 4 -19.67 0.94 -1.88
C ALA A 4 -20.79 1.84 -1.34
N LYS A 5 -20.63 3.17 -1.47
CA LYS A 5 -21.66 4.15 -1.08
C LYS A 5 -22.94 3.99 -1.89
N ILE A 6 -22.83 3.66 -3.19
CA ILE A 6 -23.99 3.39 -4.05
C ILE A 6 -24.69 2.09 -3.62
N ILE A 7 -23.93 1.02 -3.38
CA ILE A 7 -24.46 -0.26 -2.89
C ILE A 7 -25.16 -0.07 -1.55
N MET A 8 -24.51 0.61 -0.59
CA MET A 8 -25.09 0.87 0.73
C MET A 8 -26.37 1.70 0.63
N LYS A 9 -26.40 2.72 -0.23
CA LYS A 9 -27.60 3.52 -0.47
C LYS A 9 -28.76 2.66 -0.99
N ALA A 10 -28.50 1.77 -1.94
CA ALA A 10 -29.51 0.85 -2.47
C ALA A 10 -29.96 -0.18 -1.41
N ALA A 11 -29.04 -0.70 -0.59
CA ALA A 11 -29.34 -1.69 0.43
C ALA A 11 -30.22 -1.14 1.58
N VAL A 12 -30.04 0.15 1.92
CA VAL A 12 -30.83 0.83 2.96
C VAL A 12 -32.32 0.88 2.60
N GLU A 13 -32.68 0.99 1.32
CA GLU A 13 -34.09 0.99 0.87
C GLU A 13 -34.81 -0.33 1.20
N HIS A 14 -34.06 -1.40 1.45
CA HIS A 14 -34.57 -2.73 1.75
C HIS A 14 -34.14 -3.28 3.12
N PHE A 15 -33.57 -2.43 4.00
CA PHE A 15 -33.00 -2.85 5.30
C PHE A 15 -32.06 -4.06 5.18
N THR A 16 -31.36 -4.17 4.06
CA THR A 16 -30.48 -5.31 3.78
C THR A 16 -29.13 -5.07 4.44
N PRO A 17 -28.68 -5.94 5.37
CA PRO A 17 -27.33 -5.83 5.91
C PRO A 17 -26.32 -6.07 4.79
N VAL A 18 -25.22 -5.30 4.79
CA VAL A 18 -24.14 -5.41 3.82
C VAL A 18 -22.81 -5.63 4.52
N ILE A 19 -21.95 -6.41 3.87
CA ILE A 19 -20.54 -6.55 4.20
C ILE A 19 -19.78 -5.93 3.03
N LEU A 20 -18.97 -4.92 3.29
CA LEU A 20 -18.27 -4.14 2.27
C LEU A 20 -16.77 -4.26 2.53
N GLU A 21 -16.09 -5.02 1.68
CA GLU A 21 -14.63 -5.14 1.65
C GLU A 21 -14.09 -4.18 0.59
N LEU A 22 -13.42 -3.10 1.01
CA LEU A 22 -12.90 -2.08 0.14
C LEU A 22 -11.37 -2.10 0.13
N GLY A 23 -10.79 -1.33 -0.79
CA GLY A 23 -9.36 -1.13 -0.87
C GLY A 23 -8.93 0.08 -0.07
N SER A 24 -7.63 0.16 0.20
CA SER A 24 -6.99 1.32 0.80
C SER A 24 -5.54 1.38 0.34
N LYS A 25 -4.86 2.49 0.58
CA LYS A 25 -3.42 2.57 0.36
C LYS A 25 -2.70 2.05 1.61
N SER A 26 -2.41 0.74 1.66
CA SER A 26 -1.79 0.11 2.83
C SER A 26 -0.38 0.64 3.12
N PRO A 27 -0.12 1.28 4.28
CA PRO A 27 1.21 1.71 4.69
C PRO A 27 2.11 0.54 5.09
N VAL A 28 3.40 0.69 4.78
CA VAL A 28 4.48 -0.11 5.37
C VAL A 28 5.40 0.81 6.14
N TYR A 29 5.45 0.68 7.46
CA TYR A 29 6.45 1.35 8.29
C TYR A 29 7.68 0.46 8.47
N ILE A 30 8.85 1.00 8.16
CA ILE A 30 10.14 0.35 8.35
C ILE A 30 10.98 1.23 9.27
N ASP A 31 11.35 0.66 10.40
CA ASP A 31 12.20 1.32 11.39
C ASP A 31 13.69 1.09 11.11
N GLU A 32 14.55 1.81 11.81
CA GLU A 32 15.99 1.86 11.52
C GLU A 32 16.69 0.54 11.83
N ASP A 33 16.19 -0.18 12.83
CA ASP A 33 16.69 -1.48 13.27
C ASP A 33 16.06 -2.66 12.51
N ALA A 34 15.21 -2.38 11.50
CA ALA A 34 14.56 -3.44 10.73
C ALA A 34 15.57 -4.25 9.92
N ASN A 35 15.34 -5.57 9.84
CA ASN A 35 16.13 -6.43 8.97
C ASN A 35 15.76 -6.19 7.49
N MET A 36 16.58 -5.39 6.80
CA MET A 36 16.31 -4.98 5.43
C MET A 36 16.23 -6.12 4.41
N ASP A 37 16.89 -7.27 4.65
CA ASP A 37 16.78 -8.43 3.77
C ASP A 37 15.38 -9.07 3.86
N VAL A 38 14.83 -9.15 5.08
CA VAL A 38 13.47 -9.64 5.31
C VAL A 38 12.46 -8.65 4.73
N VAL A 39 12.62 -7.37 5.04
CA VAL A 39 11.78 -6.27 4.56
C VAL A 39 11.71 -6.27 3.03
N ALA A 40 12.86 -6.26 2.35
CA ALA A 40 12.94 -6.24 0.89
C ALA A 40 12.23 -7.47 0.29
N ARG A 41 12.45 -8.67 0.84
CA ARG A 41 11.80 -9.90 0.37
C ARG A 41 10.28 -9.84 0.54
N CYS A 42 9.79 -9.43 1.71
CA CYS A 42 8.35 -9.36 1.99
C CYS A 42 7.67 -8.31 1.11
N ILE A 43 8.24 -7.11 0.97
CA ILE A 43 7.67 -6.03 0.15
C ILE A 43 7.67 -6.43 -1.33
N THR A 44 8.77 -7.01 -1.80
CA THR A 44 8.89 -7.53 -3.18
C THR A 44 7.81 -8.55 -3.48
N PHE A 45 7.64 -9.54 -2.60
CA PHE A 45 6.61 -10.56 -2.74
C PHE A 45 5.19 -9.96 -2.76
N GLY A 46 4.85 -9.14 -1.76
CA GLY A 46 3.51 -8.56 -1.64
C GLY A 46 3.16 -7.58 -2.75
N LYS A 47 4.17 -6.91 -3.34
CA LYS A 47 3.96 -5.93 -4.42
C LYS A 47 3.93 -6.55 -5.81
N ILE A 48 4.63 -7.66 -6.04
CA ILE A 48 4.71 -8.31 -7.35
C ILE A 48 3.55 -9.26 -7.58
N ILE A 49 3.00 -9.88 -6.53
CA ILE A 49 1.81 -10.72 -6.68
C ILE A 49 0.70 -9.93 -7.38
N ASN A 50 0.17 -10.53 -8.46
CA ASN A 50 -0.86 -9.94 -9.30
C ASN A 50 -0.53 -8.52 -9.79
N ALA A 51 0.76 -8.20 -9.99
CA ALA A 51 1.27 -6.86 -10.32
C ALA A 51 0.81 -5.76 -9.34
N GLY A 52 0.69 -6.09 -8.06
CA GLY A 52 0.27 -5.14 -7.03
C GLY A 52 -1.22 -4.79 -7.05
N GLN A 53 -2.00 -5.46 -7.90
CA GLN A 53 -3.46 -5.37 -7.94
C GLN A 53 -4.06 -6.27 -6.87
N THR A 54 -3.86 -5.91 -5.60
CA THR A 54 -4.36 -6.64 -4.44
C THR A 54 -4.71 -5.62 -3.37
N CYS A 55 -5.90 -5.71 -2.76
CA CYS A 55 -6.38 -4.70 -1.79
C CYS A 55 -5.48 -4.56 -0.56
N VAL A 56 -4.71 -5.61 -0.24
CA VAL A 56 -3.73 -5.64 0.86
C VAL A 56 -2.29 -5.48 0.38
N ALA A 57 -2.05 -5.16 -0.89
CA ALA A 57 -0.70 -4.94 -1.40
C ALA A 57 -0.07 -3.71 -0.71
N PRO A 58 1.27 -3.70 -0.51
CA PRO A 58 1.98 -2.51 -0.08
C PRO A 58 1.66 -1.30 -0.99
N GLY A 59 1.04 -0.28 -0.40
CA GLY A 59 0.62 0.92 -1.12
C GLY A 59 1.70 1.99 -1.16
N TYR A 60 2.44 2.14 -0.06
CA TYR A 60 3.61 3.01 0.08
C TYR A 60 4.46 2.59 1.29
N VAL A 61 5.70 3.06 1.33
CA VAL A 61 6.66 2.79 2.40
C VAL A 61 7.01 4.08 3.12
N LEU A 62 6.98 4.04 4.45
CA LEU A 62 7.53 5.05 5.35
C LEU A 62 8.80 4.47 5.99
N LEU A 63 9.94 5.04 5.64
CA LEU A 63 11.25 4.49 6.00
C LEU A 63 12.04 5.50 6.86
N THR A 64 12.53 5.05 8.01
CA THR A 64 13.61 5.72 8.76
C THR A 64 14.97 5.26 8.20
N ALA A 65 16.03 6.07 8.34
CA ALA A 65 17.14 6.10 7.39
C ALA A 65 18.01 4.82 7.27
N LYS A 66 17.72 3.95 6.28
CA LYS A 66 18.59 3.42 5.21
C LYS A 66 18.00 2.12 4.64
N GLY A 67 17.79 2.07 3.33
CA GLY A 67 17.42 0.83 2.66
C GLY A 67 17.24 1.02 1.16
N GLU A 68 17.91 0.17 0.37
CA GLU A 68 17.65 -0.02 -1.06
C GLU A 68 17.40 -1.52 -1.31
N GLY A 69 16.40 -1.85 -2.10
CA GLY A 69 16.01 -3.23 -2.43
C GLY A 69 15.81 -3.42 -3.94
N LYS A 70 15.93 -4.67 -4.41
CA LYS A 70 15.73 -5.05 -5.83
C LYS A 70 14.42 -5.83 -6.03
N PHE A 71 13.66 -5.49 -7.06
CA PHE A 71 12.37 -6.08 -7.44
C PHE A 71 12.43 -6.83 -8.79
N HIS A 72 11.43 -7.69 -9.07
CA HIS A 72 11.32 -8.51 -10.29
C HIS A 72 10.06 -8.20 -11.10
N PRO A 73 10.07 -8.30 -12.44
CA PRO A 73 9.00 -7.83 -13.34
C PRO A 73 7.61 -8.47 -13.14
N CYS A 74 6.53 -7.74 -13.48
CA CYS A 74 5.14 -8.25 -13.50
C CYS A 74 4.29 -7.61 -14.62
N ASN A 75 3.16 -8.23 -14.97
CA ASN A 75 2.25 -7.78 -16.03
C ASN A 75 0.95 -7.20 -15.46
N GLU A 76 0.48 -6.07 -16.00
CA GLU A 76 -0.81 -5.49 -15.61
C GLU A 76 -1.97 -6.12 -16.38
N LYS A 77 -3.19 -5.95 -15.85
CA LYS A 77 -4.41 -6.52 -16.44
C LYS A 77 -5.46 -5.44 -16.59
N SER A 78 -5.44 -4.70 -17.70
CA SER A 78 -6.50 -3.81 -18.25
C SER A 78 -5.89 -2.57 -18.89
N ASP A 79 -6.27 -2.27 -20.13
CA ASP A 79 -5.82 -1.08 -20.88
C ASP A 79 -6.07 0.22 -20.10
N ARG A 80 -7.27 0.38 -19.52
CA ARG A 80 -7.63 1.58 -18.74
C ARG A 80 -6.78 1.73 -17.48
N GLN A 81 -6.43 0.61 -16.84
CA GLN A 81 -5.60 0.63 -15.63
C GLN A 81 -4.15 0.97 -15.98
N PHE A 82 -3.65 0.38 -17.07
CA PHE A 82 -2.34 0.67 -17.62
C PHE A 82 -2.19 2.15 -17.98
N GLU A 83 -3.14 2.72 -18.72
CA GLU A 83 -3.16 4.15 -19.05
C GLU A 83 -3.16 5.02 -17.78
N ARG A 84 -3.98 4.68 -16.78
CA ARG A 84 -4.05 5.43 -15.52
C ARG A 84 -2.71 5.39 -14.77
N LEU A 85 -2.10 4.21 -14.65
CA LEU A 85 -0.84 4.01 -13.96
C LEU A 85 0.33 4.64 -14.71
N SER A 86 0.35 4.52 -16.03
CA SER A 86 1.34 5.15 -16.91
C SER A 86 1.26 6.68 -16.79
N LYS A 87 0.05 7.23 -16.78
CA LYS A 87 -0.18 8.66 -16.53
C LYS A 87 0.31 9.09 -15.15
N LEU A 88 -0.07 8.36 -14.09
CA LEU A 88 0.40 8.64 -12.72
C LEU A 88 1.92 8.56 -12.60
N LEU A 89 2.55 7.63 -13.32
CA LEU A 89 4.00 7.49 -13.31
C LEU A 89 4.68 8.61 -14.09
N HIS A 90 4.27 8.90 -15.32
CA HIS A 90 4.99 9.84 -16.20
C HIS A 90 4.62 11.31 -16.00
N GLU A 91 3.43 11.63 -15.48
CA GLU A 91 2.96 12.99 -15.23
C GLU A 91 3.06 13.42 -13.75
N ARG A 92 3.79 12.66 -12.92
CA ARG A 92 4.00 12.99 -11.50
C ARG A 92 4.75 14.31 -11.31
N GLU A 93 4.39 15.04 -10.25
CA GLU A 93 5.03 16.33 -9.91
C GLU A 93 6.35 16.11 -9.14
N SER A 94 6.44 15.00 -8.41
CA SER A 94 7.60 14.62 -7.61
C SER A 94 7.86 13.12 -7.68
N GLY A 95 8.98 12.67 -7.10
CA GLY A 95 9.39 11.28 -7.14
C GLY A 95 10.41 10.99 -8.24
N GLU A 96 11.54 10.44 -7.85
CA GLU A 96 12.57 9.92 -8.74
C GLU A 96 12.41 8.40 -8.86
N ILE A 97 12.56 7.87 -10.08
CA ILE A 97 12.57 6.43 -10.29
C ILE A 97 13.91 5.90 -9.77
N ALA A 98 13.87 5.24 -8.63
CA ALA A 98 15.04 4.57 -8.06
C ALA A 98 15.29 3.21 -8.71
N MET A 99 14.21 2.55 -9.16
CA MET A 99 14.26 1.25 -9.84
C MET A 99 13.03 1.06 -10.73
N GLY A 100 13.19 0.39 -11.86
CA GLY A 100 12.11 0.04 -12.79
C GLY A 100 11.75 1.21 -13.70
N GLY A 101 10.45 1.40 -13.91
CA GLY A 101 9.90 2.46 -14.75
C GLY A 101 9.72 2.09 -16.22
N GLU A 102 10.10 0.88 -16.61
CA GLU A 102 9.81 0.36 -17.95
C GLU A 102 8.34 0.01 -18.10
N SER A 103 7.76 0.31 -19.27
CA SER A 103 6.40 -0.06 -19.62
C SER A 103 6.28 -0.39 -21.11
N ASP A 104 5.38 -1.31 -21.47
CA ASP A 104 5.02 -1.62 -22.86
C ASP A 104 3.49 -1.70 -22.97
N GLU A 105 2.92 -0.74 -23.70
CA GLU A 105 1.48 -0.62 -23.93
C GLU A 105 0.92 -1.82 -24.71
N ARG A 106 1.71 -2.46 -25.58
CA ARG A 106 1.22 -3.57 -26.41
C ARG A 106 0.91 -4.81 -25.58
N ASP A 107 1.74 -5.05 -24.58
CA ASP A 107 1.65 -6.21 -23.70
C ASP A 107 1.01 -5.87 -22.34
N LEU A 108 0.56 -4.61 -22.15
CA LEU A 108 0.11 -4.07 -20.86
C LEU A 108 1.12 -4.34 -19.75
N TYR A 109 2.39 -4.19 -20.09
CA TYR A 109 3.51 -4.49 -19.22
C TYR A 109 3.92 -3.24 -18.46
N MET A 110 4.04 -3.35 -17.14
CA MET A 110 4.65 -2.30 -16.32
C MET A 110 5.61 -2.94 -15.32
N ALA A 111 6.88 -2.55 -15.38
CA ALA A 111 7.88 -3.00 -14.43
C ALA A 111 7.55 -2.48 -13.01
N PRO A 112 7.80 -3.29 -11.95
CA PRO A 112 7.74 -2.81 -10.60
C PRO A 112 8.68 -1.63 -10.41
N THR A 113 8.09 -0.53 -9.98
CA THR A 113 8.73 0.77 -9.99
C THR A 113 8.80 1.30 -8.57
N ILE A 114 10.01 1.57 -8.09
CA ILE A 114 10.22 2.25 -6.81
C ILE A 114 10.37 3.74 -7.09
N LEU A 115 9.55 4.54 -6.40
CA LEU A 115 9.73 5.99 -6.40
C LEU A 115 10.30 6.44 -5.07
N THR A 116 11.39 7.19 -5.10
CA THR A 116 11.97 7.88 -3.93
C THR A 116 11.76 9.37 -4.04
N ASN A 117 11.90 10.12 -2.94
CA ASN A 117 11.72 11.59 -2.96
C ASN A 117 10.32 12.00 -3.45
N VAL A 118 9.30 11.21 -3.12
CA VAL A 118 7.90 11.50 -3.43
C VAL A 118 7.36 12.49 -2.40
N GLY A 119 6.70 13.54 -2.87
CA GLY A 119 5.99 14.50 -2.05
C GLY A 119 4.81 13.84 -1.34
N ARG A 120 4.59 14.21 -0.08
CA ARG A 120 3.51 13.65 0.75
C ARG A 120 2.09 13.90 0.22
N ASP A 121 1.95 14.97 -0.55
CA ASP A 121 0.71 15.44 -1.18
C ASP A 121 0.69 15.21 -2.69
N ASP A 122 1.64 14.44 -3.23
CA ASP A 122 1.63 14.08 -4.66
C ASP A 122 0.41 13.20 -4.96
N LYS A 123 -0.16 13.32 -6.17
CA LYS A 123 -1.31 12.53 -6.62
C LYS A 123 -1.08 11.03 -6.50
N ILE A 124 0.17 10.58 -6.65
CA ILE A 124 0.48 9.15 -6.49
C ILE A 124 0.32 8.66 -5.03
N MET A 125 0.24 9.58 -4.06
CA MET A 125 0.02 9.32 -2.64
C MET A 125 -1.44 9.49 -2.20
N GLU A 126 -2.30 10.08 -3.03
CA GLU A 126 -3.71 10.29 -2.69
C GLU A 126 -4.51 8.98 -2.75
N ASP A 127 -4.67 8.44 -3.95
CA ASP A 127 -5.46 7.25 -4.19
C ASP A 127 -4.62 5.97 -4.16
N GLU A 128 -5.34 4.85 -4.03
CA GLU A 128 -4.75 3.52 -4.20
C GLU A 128 -4.18 3.38 -5.63
N THR A 129 -2.90 3.01 -5.71
CA THR A 129 -2.26 2.76 -7.01
C THR A 129 -2.79 1.48 -7.62
N PHE A 130 -3.01 0.42 -6.82
CA PHE A 130 -3.53 -0.86 -7.31
C PHE A 130 -2.74 -1.35 -8.54
N GLY A 131 -1.42 -1.37 -8.38
CA GLY A 131 -0.46 -1.55 -9.46
C GLY A 131 0.97 -1.64 -8.93
N PRO A 132 1.96 -1.87 -9.80
CA PRO A 132 3.31 -2.23 -9.42
C PRO A 132 4.19 -1.02 -9.07
N ILE A 133 3.60 0.14 -8.75
CA ILE A 133 4.31 1.35 -8.32
C ILE A 133 4.33 1.44 -6.80
N LEU A 134 5.54 1.58 -6.22
CA LEU A 134 5.79 1.66 -4.79
C LEU A 134 6.52 2.96 -4.40
N PRO A 135 5.78 3.97 -3.91
CA PRO A 135 6.37 5.17 -3.32
C PRO A 135 7.07 4.88 -2.00
N VAL A 136 8.24 5.48 -1.81
CA VAL A 136 9.04 5.44 -0.57
C VAL A 136 9.24 6.87 -0.07
N ILE A 137 8.73 7.14 1.13
CA ILE A 137 8.80 8.42 1.81
C ILE A 137 9.70 8.27 3.03
N ARG A 138 10.62 9.21 3.20
CA ARG A 138 11.43 9.31 4.42
C ARG A 138 10.63 9.98 5.52
N VAL A 139 10.67 9.40 6.70
CA VAL A 139 10.08 9.93 7.93
C VAL A 139 11.17 10.11 8.97
N SER A 140 10.98 11.10 9.84
CA SER A 140 11.92 11.40 10.93
C SER A 140 11.86 10.38 12.08
N GLY A 141 10.77 9.61 12.16
CA GLY A 141 10.58 8.57 13.18
C GLY A 141 9.13 8.08 13.21
N VAL A 142 8.83 7.26 14.22
CA VAL A 142 7.49 6.67 14.42
C VAL A 142 6.38 7.71 14.58
N ASP A 143 6.66 8.84 15.25
CA ASP A 143 5.64 9.88 15.50
C ASP A 143 5.21 10.57 14.20
N ASP A 144 6.18 10.94 13.37
CA ASP A 144 5.95 11.51 12.03
C ASP A 144 5.24 10.52 11.10
N ALA A 145 5.61 9.24 11.15
CA ALA A 145 4.91 8.20 10.41
C ALA A 145 3.44 8.05 10.86
N THR A 146 3.20 8.07 12.17
CA THR A 146 1.86 7.93 12.77
C THR A 146 0.99 9.12 12.41
N GLU A 147 1.53 10.35 12.51
CA GLU A 147 0.83 11.58 12.11
C GLU A 147 0.46 11.54 10.62
N TYR A 148 1.38 11.11 9.76
CA TYR A 148 1.12 11.00 8.34
C TYR A 148 0.03 9.96 8.03
N ILE A 149 0.08 8.76 8.62
CA ILE A 149 -0.93 7.72 8.39
C ILE A 149 -2.30 8.19 8.86
N ASN A 150 -2.39 8.77 10.07
CA ASN A 150 -3.65 9.26 10.65
C ASN A 150 -4.22 10.49 9.92
N SER A 151 -3.43 11.17 9.08
CA SER A 151 -3.93 12.23 8.20
C SER A 151 -4.73 11.72 6.99
N LYS A 152 -4.71 10.41 6.75
CA LYS A 152 -5.40 9.71 5.66
C LYS A 152 -6.56 8.86 6.23
N ASN A 153 -7.29 8.19 5.34
CA ASN A 153 -8.32 7.22 5.77
C ASN A 153 -7.67 5.99 6.41
N ASP A 154 -8.38 5.35 7.33
CA ASP A 154 -7.96 4.11 7.97
C ASP A 154 -7.59 3.05 6.91
N PRO A 155 -6.38 2.47 6.98
CA PRO A 155 -5.97 1.45 6.04
C PRO A 155 -6.62 0.10 6.35
N LEU A 156 -6.86 -0.68 5.29
CA LEU A 156 -7.26 -2.08 5.37
C LEU A 156 -6.20 -2.89 6.12
N VAL A 157 -4.93 -2.68 5.76
CA VAL A 157 -3.79 -3.35 6.39
C VAL A 157 -2.65 -2.38 6.65
N LEU A 158 -2.06 -2.44 7.84
CA LEU A 158 -0.83 -1.76 8.24
C LEU A 158 0.28 -2.79 8.44
N TYR A 159 1.41 -2.58 7.76
CA TYR A 159 2.61 -3.42 7.90
C TYR A 159 3.68 -2.70 8.71
N ILE A 160 4.29 -3.39 9.66
CA ILE A 160 5.28 -2.84 10.59
C ILE A 160 6.52 -3.73 10.59
N PHE A 161 7.68 -3.13 10.32
CA PHE A 161 8.99 -3.75 10.49
C PHE A 161 9.77 -2.95 11.53
N SER A 162 9.71 -3.38 12.78
CA SER A 162 10.34 -2.68 13.91
C SER A 162 10.44 -3.60 15.15
N ASP A 163 11.01 -3.07 16.23
CA ASP A 163 11.02 -3.71 17.54
C ASP A 163 9.63 -3.73 18.21
N LYS A 164 9.53 -4.45 19.32
CA LYS A 164 8.25 -4.62 20.04
C LYS A 164 7.72 -3.31 20.64
N LYS A 165 8.60 -2.40 21.08
CA LYS A 165 8.21 -1.16 21.77
C LYS A 165 7.58 -0.18 20.77
N VAL A 166 8.22 0.01 19.63
CA VAL A 166 7.73 0.86 18.55
C VAL A 166 6.50 0.24 17.91
N THR A 167 6.48 -1.08 17.70
CA THR A 167 5.29 -1.81 17.21
C THR A 167 4.08 -1.56 18.09
N GLN A 168 4.21 -1.71 19.41
CA GLN A 168 3.08 -1.47 20.33
C GLN A 168 2.60 -0.01 20.26
N LYS A 169 3.53 0.94 20.20
CA LYS A 169 3.19 2.36 20.06
C LYS A 169 2.35 2.63 18.80
N ILE A 170 2.72 2.02 17.67
CA ILE A 170 1.98 2.13 16.41
C ILE A 170 0.59 1.51 16.56
N MET A 171 0.50 0.29 17.10
CA MET A 171 -0.77 -0.40 17.32
C MET A 171 -1.74 0.37 18.23
N ASP A 172 -1.21 1.11 19.21
CA ASP A 172 -2.03 1.93 20.11
C ASP A 172 -2.48 3.26 19.48
N SER A 173 -1.85 3.67 18.36
CA SER A 173 -2.02 5.02 17.79
C SER A 173 -2.69 5.06 16.42
N ILE A 174 -2.79 3.92 15.72
CA ILE A 174 -3.32 3.84 14.36
C ILE A 174 -4.46 2.83 14.31
N SER A 175 -5.60 3.24 13.77
CA SER A 175 -6.70 2.33 13.45
C SER A 175 -6.47 1.69 12.08
N SER A 176 -6.68 0.39 11.96
CA SER A 176 -6.60 -0.35 10.70
C SER A 176 -7.44 -1.62 10.79
N GLY A 177 -7.85 -2.16 9.65
CA GLY A 177 -8.53 -3.47 9.61
C GLY A 177 -7.65 -4.57 10.20
N GLU A 178 -6.41 -4.66 9.71
CA GLU A 178 -5.43 -5.66 10.14
C GLU A 178 -4.03 -5.06 10.32
N ILE A 179 -3.25 -5.62 11.25
CA ILE A 179 -1.86 -5.22 11.50
C ILE A 179 -0.96 -6.44 11.40
N LEU A 180 0.12 -6.32 10.62
CA LEU A 180 1.13 -7.36 10.48
C LEU A 180 2.49 -6.83 10.85
N VAL A 181 3.21 -7.64 11.61
CA VAL A 181 4.54 -7.31 12.11
C VAL A 181 5.54 -8.26 11.48
N ASN A 182 6.56 -7.71 10.84
CA ASN A 182 7.66 -8.44 10.18
C ASN A 182 7.23 -9.40 9.06
N ASP A 183 6.06 -9.18 8.45
CA ASP A 183 5.56 -9.96 7.32
C ASP A 183 4.55 -9.16 6.49
N ILE A 184 4.24 -9.64 5.28
CA ILE A 184 3.28 -9.03 4.36
C ILE A 184 2.36 -10.10 3.77
N LEU A 185 1.07 -9.75 3.58
CA LEU A 185 0.04 -10.57 2.91
C LEU A 185 -0.36 -11.88 3.62
N MET A 186 0.51 -12.52 4.41
CA MET A 186 0.29 -13.86 4.98
C MET A 186 -0.93 -13.99 5.91
N HIS A 187 -1.42 -12.88 6.47
CA HIS A 187 -2.67 -12.87 7.25
C HIS A 187 -3.87 -13.31 6.43
N ALA A 188 -3.96 -12.89 5.16
CA ALA A 188 -5.07 -13.22 4.26
C ALA A 188 -5.09 -14.71 3.90
N ALA A 189 -3.97 -15.42 4.05
CA ALA A 189 -3.89 -16.86 3.86
C ALA A 189 -4.33 -17.67 5.10
N LYS A 190 -4.56 -17.02 6.24
CA LYS A 190 -4.83 -17.69 7.51
C LYS A 190 -6.32 -17.64 7.85
N GLY A 191 -7.05 -18.67 7.44
CA GLY A 191 -8.52 -18.77 7.63
C GLY A 191 -9.03 -18.80 9.08
N ALA A 192 -8.15 -18.81 10.08
CA ALA A 192 -8.52 -18.71 11.49
C ALA A 192 -8.66 -17.26 11.98
N MET A 193 -8.22 -16.27 11.19
CA MET A 193 -8.32 -14.85 11.54
C MET A 193 -9.44 -14.20 10.73
N PRO A 194 -10.23 -13.28 11.32
CA PRO A 194 -11.17 -12.48 10.55
C PRO A 194 -10.39 -11.60 9.58
N PHE A 195 -10.94 -11.42 8.39
CA PHE A 195 -10.42 -10.50 7.37
C PHE A 195 -11.48 -9.42 7.15
N GLY A 196 -11.07 -8.16 7.22
CA GLY A 196 -11.98 -7.04 7.00
C GLY A 196 -11.39 -5.68 7.34
N GLY A 197 -11.96 -4.64 6.75
CA GLY A 197 -11.58 -3.25 6.97
C GLY A 197 -12.35 -2.55 8.10
N VAL A 198 -11.95 -1.30 8.36
CA VAL A 198 -12.65 -0.37 9.23
C VAL A 198 -12.84 0.98 8.52
N GLY A 199 -13.99 1.62 8.73
CA GLY A 199 -14.25 2.95 8.17
C GLY A 199 -14.38 2.95 6.65
N ALA A 200 -13.34 3.45 5.95
CA ALA A 200 -13.35 3.61 4.49
C ALA A 200 -12.70 2.44 3.72
N SER A 201 -12.00 1.56 4.43
CA SER A 201 -11.44 0.29 3.93
C SER A 201 -12.42 -0.86 4.09
#